data_AF-A0A6P5ARY3-F1
#
_entry.id   AF-A0A6P5ARY3-F1
#
_cell.length_a   1.000
_cell.length_b   1.000
_cell.length_c   1.000
_cell.angle_alpha   90.00
_cell.angle_beta   90.00
_cell.angle_gamma   90.00
#
_symmetry.space_group_name_H-M   'P 1'
#
loop_
_entity.id
_entity.type
_entity.pdbx_description
1 polymer ?
#
loop_
_entity_poly.entity_id
_entity_poly.type
_entity_poly.pdbx_seq_one_letter_code
_entity_poly.pdbx_strand_id
1 'polypeptide(L)'
;MFSFSNLKRLLVLLLMLPKLSEVYLAYNQINHIEPGTFSNLLNLRLLNLENNKISIVQNGTFSNLPKLATLLLSNNQITVLSEYTDELMSIANVYLKNNPWQCDCRMVSFRQKMVGKRFEDHIICEEPSRLFGQKLKDIEPDDLICDEPQIVTFKMINGNRPVLEGETVILNCDVSGIPTPDITVTLPSGRNATVESGGRVTVEANGIITIENITATESGLYVCLAASPGGSTSANLSIYVQGSSSVSPTSIYVQGPSSVSPTSIHVQGPSSVSPSISFGFEQL
;
A
#
# COMPACT_ATOMS: atom_id res chain seq x y z
N MET A 1 -30.99 -1.21 -16.92
CA MET A 1 -29.92 -0.49 -16.21
C MET A 1 -28.97 -1.56 -15.69
N PHE A 2 -27.89 -1.86 -16.42
CA PHE A 2 -26.94 -2.91 -16.06
C PHE A 2 -25.71 -2.23 -15.46
N SER A 3 -25.53 -2.38 -14.15
CA SER A 3 -24.30 -1.97 -13.46
C SER A 3 -23.21 -2.99 -13.79
N PHE A 4 -22.29 -2.65 -14.69
CA PHE A 4 -21.14 -3.51 -15.02
C PHE A 4 -20.03 -3.28 -13.99
N SER A 5 -20.16 -3.88 -12.80
CA SER A 5 -19.11 -3.91 -11.78
C SER A 5 -17.96 -4.87 -12.11
N ASN A 6 -18.02 -5.59 -13.23
CA ASN A 6 -16.95 -6.47 -13.71
C ASN A 6 -16.92 -6.48 -15.25
N LEU A 7 -15.96 -5.77 -15.85
CA LEU A 7 -15.73 -5.77 -17.31
C LEU A 7 -15.48 -7.15 -17.91
N LYS A 8 -15.12 -8.16 -17.09
CA LYS A 8 -14.84 -9.53 -17.54
C LYS A 8 -15.94 -10.14 -18.42
N ARG A 9 -17.21 -9.81 -18.18
CA ARG A 9 -18.32 -10.34 -19.00
C ARG A 9 -18.56 -9.55 -20.29
N LEU A 10 -18.23 -8.26 -20.30
CA LEU A 10 -18.25 -7.42 -21.50
C LEU A 10 -17.03 -7.72 -22.42
N LEU A 11 -15.92 -8.18 -21.83
CA LEU A 11 -14.66 -8.59 -22.46
C LEU A 11 -14.85 -9.55 -23.64
N VAL A 12 -15.64 -10.61 -23.44
CA VAL A 12 -15.88 -11.63 -24.49
C VAL A 12 -16.79 -11.09 -25.59
N LEU A 13 -17.73 -10.20 -25.25
CA LEU A 13 -18.70 -9.66 -26.20
C LEU A 13 -18.06 -8.63 -27.15
N LEU A 14 -17.19 -7.75 -26.64
CA LEU A 14 -16.53 -6.73 -27.46
C LEU A 14 -15.59 -7.34 -28.52
N LEU A 15 -14.94 -8.47 -28.21
CA LEU A 15 -14.11 -9.21 -29.16
C LEU A 15 -14.90 -9.73 -30.37
N MET A 16 -16.22 -9.91 -30.25
CA MET A 16 -17.09 -10.39 -31.32
C MET A 16 -17.78 -9.26 -32.11
N LEU A 17 -17.46 -7.99 -31.83
CA LEU A 17 -18.13 -6.83 -32.42
C LEU A 17 -17.16 -5.91 -33.19
N PRO A 18 -16.44 -6.42 -34.23
CA PRO A 18 -15.40 -5.67 -34.93
C PRO A 18 -15.92 -4.46 -35.73
N LYS A 19 -17.25 -4.34 -35.89
CA LYS A 19 -17.91 -3.23 -36.58
C LYS A 19 -18.21 -2.03 -35.67
N LEU A 20 -18.00 -2.14 -34.36
CA LEU A 20 -18.26 -1.03 -33.45
C LEU A 20 -17.40 0.18 -33.82
N SER A 21 -18.07 1.32 -33.97
CA SER A 21 -17.45 2.62 -34.22
C SER A 21 -17.41 3.49 -32.97
N GLU A 22 -18.30 3.25 -32.01
CA GLU A 22 -18.39 4.06 -30.80
C GLU A 22 -18.74 3.16 -29.62
N VAL A 23 -18.07 3.37 -28.49
CA VAL A 23 -18.27 2.62 -27.24
C VAL A 23 -18.47 3.62 -26.11
N TYR A 24 -19.63 3.53 -25.46
CA TYR A 24 -20.02 4.37 -24.33
C TYR A 24 -20.09 3.55 -23.05
N LEU A 25 -19.14 3.79 -22.14
CA LEU A 25 -18.99 3.13 -20.85
C LEU A 25 -18.93 4.14 -19.69
N ALA A 26 -19.38 5.36 -19.93
CA ALA A 26 -19.41 6.40 -18.91
C ALA A 26 -20.34 6.05 -17.75
N TYR A 27 -20.08 6.63 -16.56
CA TYR A 27 -20.90 6.47 -15.36
C TYR A 27 -21.05 5.01 -14.90
N ASN A 28 -19.96 4.24 -14.97
CA ASN A 28 -19.88 2.89 -14.43
C ASN A 28 -18.94 2.85 -13.21
N GLN A 29 -18.56 1.65 -12.77
CA GLN A 29 -17.67 1.43 -11.62
C GLN A 29 -16.34 0.82 -12.06
N ILE A 30 -15.90 1.11 -13.28
CA ILE A 30 -14.71 0.52 -13.88
C ILE A 30 -13.48 1.04 -13.14
N ASN A 31 -12.69 0.17 -12.53
CA ASN A 31 -11.44 0.53 -11.86
C ASN A 31 -10.19 -0.06 -12.53
N HIS A 32 -10.37 -1.09 -13.36
CA HIS A 32 -9.30 -1.78 -14.07
C HIS A 32 -9.71 -2.04 -15.52
N ILE A 33 -8.77 -1.85 -16.45
CA ILE A 33 -8.91 -2.21 -17.86
C ILE A 33 -7.71 -3.08 -18.23
N GLU A 34 -7.97 -4.32 -18.62
CA GLU A 34 -6.90 -5.23 -19.06
C GLU A 34 -6.29 -4.74 -20.39
N PRO A 35 -4.97 -4.80 -20.55
CA PRO A 35 -4.32 -4.51 -21.83
C PRO A 35 -4.94 -5.32 -22.96
N GLY A 36 -5.14 -4.68 -24.11
CA GLY A 36 -5.75 -5.33 -25.27
C GLY A 36 -7.27 -5.52 -25.21
N THR A 37 -7.97 -5.08 -24.15
CA THR A 37 -9.45 -5.13 -24.05
C THR A 37 -10.15 -4.58 -25.30
N PHE A 38 -9.59 -3.53 -25.89
CA PHE A 38 -10.15 -2.88 -27.08
C PHE A 38 -9.42 -3.22 -28.39
N SER A 39 -8.35 -4.01 -28.35
CA SER A 39 -7.41 -4.19 -29.47
C SER A 39 -8.01 -4.69 -30.79
N ASN A 40 -9.17 -5.35 -30.76
CA ASN A 40 -9.86 -5.87 -31.96
C ASN A 40 -10.89 -4.90 -32.55
N LEU A 41 -11.12 -3.75 -31.92
CA LEU A 41 -12.10 -2.75 -32.36
C LEU A 41 -11.47 -1.81 -33.41
N LEU A 42 -11.05 -2.37 -34.54
CA LEU A 42 -10.33 -1.65 -35.61
C LEU A 42 -11.12 -0.50 -36.25
N ASN A 43 -12.44 -0.46 -36.05
CA ASN A 43 -13.33 0.59 -36.53
C ASN A 43 -13.67 1.65 -35.48
N LEU A 44 -13.20 1.50 -34.24
CA LEU A 44 -13.54 2.38 -33.13
C LEU A 44 -13.02 3.80 -33.37
N ARG A 45 -13.90 4.78 -33.26
CA ARG A 45 -13.65 6.21 -33.42
C ARG A 45 -13.79 6.97 -32.10
N LEU A 46 -14.69 6.51 -31.23
CA LEU A 46 -14.97 7.13 -29.94
C LEU A 46 -15.00 6.07 -28.84
N LEU A 47 -14.23 6.31 -27.78
CA LEU A 47 -14.28 5.54 -26.54
C LEU A 47 -14.57 6.49 -25.37
N ASN A 48 -15.73 6.31 -24.75
CA ASN A 48 -16.12 7.08 -23.57
C ASN A 48 -16.01 6.24 -22.30
N LEU A 49 -15.10 6.63 -21.41
CA LEU A 49 -14.84 6.02 -20.11
C LEU A 49 -14.98 7.04 -18.96
N GLU A 50 -15.65 8.18 -19.18
CA GLU A 50 -15.79 9.23 -18.16
C GLU A 50 -16.58 8.76 -16.95
N ASN A 51 -16.34 9.38 -15.79
CA ASN A 51 -17.09 9.10 -14.56
C ASN A 51 -17.02 7.60 -14.18
N ASN A 52 -15.80 7.08 -14.10
CA ASN A 52 -15.50 5.74 -13.63
C ASN A 52 -14.53 5.83 -12.43
N LYS A 53 -13.87 4.72 -12.08
CA LYS A 53 -12.93 4.62 -10.95
C LYS A 53 -11.54 4.20 -11.41
N ILE A 54 -11.19 4.48 -12.67
CA ILE A 54 -9.93 4.01 -13.28
C ILE A 54 -8.79 4.73 -12.59
N SER A 55 -7.91 4.00 -11.92
CA SER A 55 -6.72 4.56 -11.25
C SER A 55 -5.45 4.40 -12.07
N ILE A 56 -5.35 3.29 -12.81
CA ILE A 56 -4.19 2.93 -13.62
C ILE A 56 -4.67 2.57 -15.02
N VAL A 57 -4.01 3.16 -16.02
CA VAL A 57 -4.14 2.74 -17.42
C VAL A 57 -2.79 2.14 -17.80
N GLN A 58 -2.79 0.84 -18.08
CA GLN A 58 -1.57 0.11 -18.39
C GLN A 58 -1.13 0.34 -19.84
N ASN A 59 0.16 0.20 -20.11
CA ASN A 59 0.68 0.17 -21.48
C ASN A 59 -0.11 -0.82 -22.35
N GLY A 60 -0.42 -0.41 -23.58
CA GLY A 60 -1.16 -1.24 -24.53
C GLY A 60 -2.68 -1.27 -24.33
N THR A 61 -3.24 -0.60 -23.31
CA THR A 61 -4.70 -0.51 -23.10
C THR A 61 -5.44 0.05 -24.32
N PHE A 62 -4.86 1.07 -24.97
CA PHE A 62 -5.40 1.72 -26.17
C PHE A 62 -4.63 1.38 -27.45
N SER A 63 -3.85 0.29 -27.43
CA SER A 63 -3.09 -0.16 -28.59
C SER A 63 -4.01 -0.73 -29.68
N ASN A 64 -3.51 -0.70 -30.92
CA ASN A 64 -4.19 -1.26 -32.10
C ASN A 64 -5.59 -0.66 -32.38
N LEU A 65 -5.77 0.64 -32.11
CA LEU A 65 -7.01 1.37 -32.38
C LEU A 65 -6.78 2.46 -33.46
N PRO A 66 -6.54 2.08 -34.73
CA PRO A 66 -6.03 2.98 -35.76
C PRO A 66 -7.02 4.09 -36.18
N LYS A 67 -8.30 3.97 -35.84
CA LYS A 67 -9.34 4.97 -36.18
C LYS A 67 -9.79 5.79 -34.97
N LEU A 68 -9.23 5.56 -33.78
CA LEU A 68 -9.67 6.22 -32.57
C LEU A 68 -9.33 7.72 -32.64
N ALA A 69 -10.38 8.54 -32.66
CA ALA A 69 -10.26 9.98 -32.78
C ALA A 69 -10.63 10.70 -31.48
N THR A 70 -11.46 10.09 -30.64
CA THR A 70 -11.94 10.69 -29.39
C THR A 70 -11.85 9.71 -28.24
N LEU A 71 -11.12 10.09 -27.19
CA LEU A 71 -10.99 9.34 -25.94
C LEU A 71 -11.39 10.23 -24.77
N LEU A 72 -12.42 9.79 -24.02
CA LEU A 72 -12.94 10.53 -22.88
C LEU A 72 -12.61 9.79 -21.58
N LEU A 73 -11.74 10.37 -20.76
CA LEU A 73 -11.25 9.81 -19.49
C LEU A 73 -11.48 10.76 -18.30
N SER A 74 -12.21 11.85 -18.48
CA SER A 74 -12.49 12.82 -17.42
C SER A 74 -13.22 12.18 -16.24
N ASN A 75 -13.03 12.71 -15.04
CA ASN A 75 -13.69 12.22 -13.81
C ASN A 75 -13.37 10.74 -13.55
N ASN A 76 -12.08 10.41 -13.48
CA ASN A 76 -11.56 9.12 -13.06
C ASN A 76 -10.58 9.32 -11.89
N GLN A 77 -9.76 8.32 -11.56
CA GLN A 77 -8.79 8.35 -10.47
C GLN A 77 -7.35 8.24 -10.99
N ILE A 78 -7.10 8.61 -12.24
CA ILE A 78 -5.81 8.45 -12.89
C ILE A 78 -4.81 9.44 -12.29
N THR A 79 -3.65 8.93 -11.88
CA THR A 79 -2.60 9.76 -11.25
C THR A 79 -1.48 10.14 -12.21
N VAL A 80 -1.12 9.24 -13.15
CA VAL A 80 -0.01 9.42 -14.09
C VAL A 80 -0.32 8.86 -15.49
N LEU A 81 0.36 9.39 -16.52
CA LEU A 81 0.12 9.06 -17.95
C LEU A 81 1.35 8.51 -18.69
N SER A 82 2.46 8.26 -17.99
CA SER A 82 3.77 8.07 -18.62
C SER A 82 3.86 6.82 -19.51
N GLU A 83 3.26 5.70 -19.09
CA GLU A 83 3.39 4.40 -19.77
C GLU A 83 2.74 4.31 -21.16
N TYR A 84 1.76 5.16 -21.47
CA TYR A 84 0.94 5.11 -22.70
C TYR A 84 0.91 6.49 -23.40
N THR A 85 1.98 7.26 -23.19
CA THR A 85 2.10 8.61 -23.71
C THR A 85 1.98 8.62 -25.24
N ASP A 86 2.64 7.71 -25.93
CA ASP A 86 2.71 7.70 -27.40
C ASP A 86 1.34 7.42 -28.04
N GLU A 87 0.53 6.54 -27.44
CA GLU A 87 -0.84 6.31 -27.87
C GLU A 87 -1.69 7.57 -27.71
N LEU A 88 -1.62 8.26 -26.56
CA LEU A 88 -2.36 9.50 -26.34
C LEU A 88 -1.98 10.60 -27.33
N MET A 89 -0.70 10.70 -27.71
CA MET A 89 -0.24 11.70 -28.68
C MET A 89 -0.79 11.46 -30.08
N SER A 90 -1.20 10.23 -30.41
CA SER A 90 -1.79 9.88 -31.71
C SER A 90 -3.30 10.19 -31.82
N ILE A 91 -3.98 10.33 -30.67
CA ILE A 91 -5.43 10.54 -30.62
C ILE A 91 -5.75 12.03 -30.77
N ALA A 92 -6.70 12.37 -31.65
CA ALA A 92 -7.01 13.76 -31.99
C ALA A 92 -7.66 14.56 -30.85
N ASN A 93 -8.58 13.95 -30.09
CA ASN A 93 -9.29 14.60 -29.00
C ASN A 93 -9.24 13.71 -27.75
N VAL A 94 -8.50 14.15 -26.73
CA VAL A 94 -8.37 13.45 -25.44
C VAL A 94 -8.88 14.35 -24.32
N TYR A 95 -9.72 13.80 -23.44
CA TYR A 95 -10.29 14.55 -22.32
C TYR A 95 -9.85 13.90 -21.01
N LEU A 96 -9.14 14.68 -20.19
CA LEU A 96 -8.38 14.21 -19.02
C LEU A 96 -8.73 14.99 -17.73
N LYS A 97 -9.68 15.92 -17.80
CA LYS A 97 -9.98 16.80 -16.67
C LYS A 97 -10.49 16.01 -15.46
N ASN A 98 -10.34 16.57 -14.26
CA ASN A 98 -10.86 16.01 -13.02
C ASN A 98 -10.34 14.58 -12.77
N ASN A 99 -9.03 14.46 -12.67
CA ASN A 99 -8.32 13.27 -12.25
C ASN A 99 -7.26 13.72 -11.22
N PRO A 100 -6.91 12.89 -10.23
CA PRO A 100 -5.98 13.23 -9.16
C PRO A 100 -4.52 13.18 -9.62
N TRP A 101 -4.15 14.14 -10.48
CA TRP A 101 -2.87 14.14 -11.17
C TRP A 101 -1.68 14.33 -10.21
N GLN A 102 -0.77 13.36 -10.23
CA GLN A 102 0.51 13.41 -9.52
C GLN A 102 1.61 13.90 -10.48
N CYS A 103 1.96 15.17 -10.36
CA CYS A 103 2.97 15.85 -11.17
C CYS A 103 4.37 15.68 -10.55
N ASP A 104 4.85 14.44 -10.53
CA ASP A 104 6.21 14.06 -10.11
C ASP A 104 7.07 13.61 -11.30
N CYS A 105 8.25 13.06 -11.02
CA CYS A 105 9.21 12.63 -12.04
C CYS A 105 8.67 11.64 -13.08
N ARG A 106 7.61 10.88 -12.77
CA ARG A 106 6.99 9.98 -13.75
C ARG A 106 6.34 10.75 -14.88
N MET A 107 5.88 11.98 -14.66
CA MET A 107 5.18 12.78 -15.66
C MET A 107 6.10 13.51 -16.66
N VAL A 108 7.43 13.46 -16.49
CA VAL A 108 8.41 14.17 -17.33
C VAL A 108 8.23 13.89 -18.82
N SER A 109 8.19 12.61 -19.21
CA SER A 109 8.04 12.20 -20.61
C SER A 109 6.70 12.70 -21.22
N PHE A 110 5.61 12.57 -20.46
CA PHE A 110 4.30 13.05 -20.89
C PHE A 110 4.30 14.58 -21.06
N ARG A 111 4.84 15.30 -20.07
CA ARG A 111 4.97 16.76 -20.06
C ARG A 111 5.73 17.28 -21.28
N GLN A 112 6.81 16.61 -21.68
CA GLN A 112 7.61 17.01 -22.84
C GLN A 112 6.84 16.85 -24.16
N LYS A 113 6.04 15.78 -24.28
CA LYS A 113 5.35 15.43 -25.52
C LYS A 113 3.97 16.08 -25.70
N MET A 114 3.31 16.46 -24.60
CA MET A 114 1.92 16.98 -24.63
C MET A 114 1.77 18.42 -25.15
N VAL A 115 2.85 19.20 -25.19
CA VAL A 115 2.80 20.63 -25.56
C VAL A 115 2.33 20.78 -27.00
N GLY A 116 1.40 21.70 -27.24
CA GLY A 116 0.76 21.94 -28.53
C GLY A 116 -0.41 21.01 -28.83
N LYS A 117 -0.74 20.06 -27.95
CA LYS A 117 -1.94 19.22 -28.09
C LYS A 117 -3.17 19.95 -27.59
N ARG A 118 -4.34 19.62 -28.15
CA ARG A 118 -5.64 20.20 -27.77
C ARG A 118 -5.99 20.03 -26.29
N PHE A 119 -5.38 19.06 -25.62
CA PHE A 119 -5.60 18.72 -24.22
C PHE A 119 -4.53 19.27 -23.27
N GLU A 120 -3.61 20.11 -23.74
CA GLU A 120 -2.48 20.59 -22.92
C GLU A 120 -2.92 21.31 -21.63
N ASP A 121 -4.10 21.91 -21.62
CA ASP A 121 -4.70 22.61 -20.48
C ASP A 121 -5.56 21.72 -19.55
N HIS A 122 -5.65 20.41 -19.80
CA HIS A 122 -6.56 19.52 -19.06
C HIS A 122 -6.01 19.04 -17.72
N ILE A 123 -4.69 19.06 -17.53
CA ILE A 123 -4.03 18.48 -16.37
C ILE A 123 -3.67 19.60 -15.39
N ILE A 124 -4.34 19.59 -14.24
CA ILE A 124 -4.07 20.44 -13.09
C ILE A 124 -3.54 19.52 -12.00
N CYS A 125 -2.35 19.83 -11.50
CA CYS A 125 -1.66 19.01 -10.51
C CYS A 125 -2.40 19.04 -9.16
N GLU A 126 -2.68 17.87 -8.61
CA GLU A 126 -3.23 17.70 -7.26
C GLU A 126 -2.12 17.31 -6.27
N GLU A 127 -1.08 16.64 -6.74
CA GLU A 127 0.15 16.40 -5.99
C GLU A 127 1.38 16.62 -6.88
N PRO A 128 2.57 16.83 -6.31
CA PRO A 128 2.82 17.08 -4.89
C PRO A 128 2.27 18.44 -4.45
N SER A 129 2.09 18.65 -3.14
CA SER A 129 1.58 19.90 -2.55
C SER A 129 2.27 21.18 -3.07
N ARG A 130 3.57 21.13 -3.41
CA ARG A 130 4.34 22.25 -3.98
C ARG A 130 3.87 22.67 -5.39
N LEU A 131 3.24 21.76 -6.14
CA LEU A 131 2.72 22.00 -7.48
C LEU A 131 1.18 22.03 -7.50
N PHE A 132 0.52 21.96 -6.34
CA PHE A 132 -0.93 21.93 -6.24
C PHE A 132 -1.59 23.11 -6.99
N GLY A 133 -2.59 22.80 -7.82
CA GLY A 133 -3.36 23.76 -8.60
C GLY A 133 -2.65 24.31 -9.84
N GLN A 134 -1.37 23.98 -10.06
CA GLN A 134 -0.65 24.41 -11.26
C GLN A 134 -1.03 23.53 -12.45
N LYS A 135 -1.03 24.12 -13.65
CA LYS A 135 -1.24 23.35 -14.88
C LYS A 135 0.06 22.68 -15.29
N LEU A 136 -0.01 21.40 -15.65
CA LEU A 136 1.18 20.65 -16.02
C LEU A 136 1.96 21.32 -17.17
N LYS A 137 1.27 21.88 -18.18
CA LYS A 137 1.92 22.54 -19.32
C LYS A 137 2.80 23.74 -18.94
N ASP A 138 2.54 24.36 -17.79
CA ASP A 138 3.23 25.58 -17.34
C ASP A 138 4.41 25.26 -16.41
N ILE A 139 4.58 23.98 -16.04
CA ILE A 139 5.66 23.49 -15.15
C ILE A 139 6.86 23.09 -16.00
N GLU A 140 8.09 23.43 -15.59
CA GLU A 140 9.30 22.98 -16.29
C GLU A 140 9.53 21.48 -16.05
N PRO A 141 10.01 20.71 -17.05
CA PRO A 141 10.25 19.28 -16.86
C PRO A 141 11.18 18.94 -15.69
N ASP A 142 12.15 19.79 -15.39
CA ASP A 142 13.12 19.58 -14.30
C ASP A 142 12.49 19.82 -12.91
N ASP A 143 11.38 20.55 -12.83
CA ASP A 143 10.63 20.73 -11.59
C ASP A 143 9.78 19.50 -11.25
N LEU A 144 9.61 18.54 -12.16
CA LEU A 144 8.93 17.28 -11.92
C LEU A 144 9.92 16.29 -11.28
N ILE A 145 10.08 16.36 -9.97
CA ILE A 145 11.04 15.54 -9.22
C ILE A 145 10.35 14.42 -8.45
N CYS A 146 11.14 13.39 -8.12
CA CYS A 146 10.80 12.40 -7.11
C CYS A 146 11.87 12.48 -6.01
N ASP A 147 11.40 12.59 -4.77
CA ASP A 147 12.27 12.59 -3.59
C ASP A 147 12.37 11.18 -3.03
N GLU A 148 13.59 10.78 -2.65
CA GLU A 148 13.82 9.49 -2.02
C GLU A 148 13.02 9.37 -0.71
N PRO A 149 12.31 8.26 -0.46
CA PRO A 149 11.58 8.04 0.77
C PRO A 149 12.47 8.19 2.00
N GLN A 150 11.97 8.86 3.04
CA GLN A 150 12.60 8.99 4.35
C GLN A 150 11.65 8.51 5.43
N ILE A 151 12.13 7.62 6.31
CA ILE A 151 11.38 7.22 7.52
C ILE A 151 11.73 8.21 8.64
N VAL A 152 10.80 9.10 8.94
CA VAL A 152 10.95 10.14 9.97
C VAL A 152 10.93 9.50 11.35
N THR A 153 10.00 8.58 11.60
CA THR A 153 9.96 7.80 12.85
C THR A 153 9.41 6.39 12.62
N PHE A 154 9.95 5.40 13.33
CA PHE A 154 9.35 4.07 13.45
C PHE A 154 9.32 3.62 14.91
N LYS A 155 8.13 3.61 15.53
CA LYS A 155 7.98 3.39 16.97
C LYS A 155 6.63 2.77 17.35
N MET A 156 6.56 2.18 18.54
CA MET A 156 5.28 1.80 19.18
C MET A 156 4.57 3.04 19.73
N ILE A 157 3.25 3.14 19.49
CA ILE A 157 2.41 4.24 19.99
C ILE A 157 1.91 3.95 21.40
N ASN A 158 1.61 2.69 21.71
CA ASN A 158 0.99 2.27 22.98
C ASN A 158 1.95 2.22 24.19
N GLY A 159 3.14 2.82 24.08
CA GLY A 159 4.02 3.19 25.21
C GLY A 159 5.32 2.39 25.34
N ASN A 160 6.16 2.78 26.32
CA ASN A 160 7.46 2.17 26.61
C ASN A 160 7.39 0.94 27.55
N ARG A 161 6.18 0.40 27.79
CA ARG A 161 5.98 -0.73 28.71
C ARG A 161 6.14 -2.07 28.00
N PRO A 162 6.44 -3.17 28.73
CA PRO A 162 6.37 -4.50 28.17
C PRO A 162 4.98 -4.78 27.58
N VAL A 163 4.95 -5.29 26.35
CA VAL A 163 3.73 -5.72 25.67
C VAL A 163 3.33 -7.07 26.25
N LEU A 164 2.08 -7.22 26.68
CA LEU A 164 1.58 -8.50 27.17
C LEU A 164 0.97 -9.31 26.03
N GLU A 165 1.08 -10.63 26.12
CA GLU A 165 0.41 -11.55 25.22
C GLU A 165 -1.12 -11.29 25.20
N GLY A 166 -1.69 -11.27 23.99
CA GLY A 166 -3.09 -10.95 23.75
C GLY A 166 -3.39 -9.46 23.53
N GLU A 167 -2.42 -8.56 23.78
CA GLU A 167 -2.62 -7.12 23.54
C GLU A 167 -2.62 -6.77 22.05
N THR A 168 -3.16 -5.59 21.75
CA THR A 168 -3.04 -4.97 20.42
C THR A 168 -1.86 -4.01 20.41
N VAL A 169 -0.94 -4.20 19.47
CA VAL A 169 0.23 -3.34 19.25
C VAL A 169 -0.05 -2.39 18.10
N ILE A 170 0.23 -1.11 18.33
CA ILE A 170 0.08 -0.07 17.31
C ILE A 170 1.46 0.53 17.05
N LEU A 171 1.93 0.43 15.81
CA LEU A 171 3.18 1.02 15.34
C LEU A 171 2.86 2.22 14.48
N ASN A 172 3.73 3.23 14.56
CA ASN A 172 3.73 4.36 13.64
C ASN A 172 5.01 4.30 12.82
N CYS A 173 4.88 4.11 11.50
CA CYS A 173 5.95 4.35 10.56
C CYS A 173 5.64 5.63 9.80
N ASP A 174 6.16 6.75 10.30
CA ASP A 174 5.98 8.06 9.69
C ASP A 174 6.97 8.23 8.54
N VAL A 175 6.45 8.46 7.33
CA VAL A 175 7.21 8.43 6.08
C VAL A 175 6.96 9.70 5.30
N SER A 176 8.03 10.27 4.75
CA SER A 176 7.98 11.37 3.79
C SER A 176 8.63 10.96 2.47
N GLY A 177 8.22 11.57 1.35
CA GLY A 177 8.80 11.34 0.04
C GLY A 177 7.86 11.83 -1.07
N ILE A 178 8.39 11.95 -2.30
CA ILE A 178 7.60 12.33 -3.48
C ILE A 178 7.84 11.29 -4.59
N PRO A 179 6.78 10.67 -5.14
CA PRO A 179 5.42 10.62 -4.60
C PRO A 179 5.37 9.97 -3.21
N THR A 180 4.23 10.09 -2.53
CA THR A 180 3.98 9.44 -1.25
C THR A 180 4.37 7.96 -1.31
N PRO A 181 5.32 7.49 -0.48
CA PRO A 181 5.84 6.13 -0.59
C PRO A 181 4.83 5.07 -0.13
N ASP A 182 4.87 3.91 -0.76
CA ASP A 182 4.14 2.72 -0.33
C ASP A 182 4.83 2.11 0.89
N ILE A 183 4.03 1.73 1.90
CA ILE A 183 4.51 1.20 3.17
C ILE A 183 4.31 -0.31 3.20
N THR A 184 5.40 -1.03 3.48
CA THR A 184 5.40 -2.48 3.72
C THR A 184 6.04 -2.76 5.08
N VAL A 185 5.38 -3.56 5.91
CA VAL A 185 5.94 -4.03 7.18
C VAL A 185 6.30 -5.50 7.10
N THR A 186 7.56 -5.82 7.39
CA THR A 186 8.02 -7.19 7.58
C THR A 186 7.95 -7.56 9.06
N LEU A 187 7.20 -8.62 9.36
CA LEU A 187 7.05 -9.19 10.70
C LEU A 187 8.28 -10.06 11.05
N PRO A 188 8.50 -10.40 12.34
CA PRO A 188 9.60 -11.29 12.75
C PRO A 188 9.59 -12.67 12.11
N SER A 189 8.43 -13.13 11.66
CA SER A 189 8.28 -14.38 10.89
C SER A 189 8.81 -14.29 9.45
N GLY A 190 9.20 -13.11 8.98
CA GLY A 190 9.57 -12.83 7.60
C GLY A 190 8.39 -12.52 6.67
N ARG A 191 7.14 -12.54 7.18
CA ARG A 191 5.95 -12.22 6.39
C ARG A 191 5.81 -10.71 6.20
N ASN A 192 5.55 -10.28 4.97
CA ASN A 192 5.22 -8.89 4.64
C ASN A 192 3.72 -8.62 4.79
N ALA A 193 3.37 -7.43 5.26
CA ALA A 193 2.03 -6.86 5.29
C ALA A 193 2.05 -5.47 4.64
N THR A 194 1.01 -5.17 3.87
CA THR A 194 0.82 -3.93 3.11
C THR A 194 -0.58 -3.38 3.36
N VAL A 195 -0.92 -2.22 2.79
CA VAL A 195 -2.26 -1.60 2.93
C VAL A 195 -3.39 -2.49 2.38
N GLU A 196 -3.07 -3.34 1.41
CA GLU A 196 -4.02 -4.32 0.86
C GLU A 196 -4.16 -5.58 1.72
N SER A 197 -3.27 -5.76 2.70
CA SER A 197 -3.31 -6.90 3.62
C SER A 197 -4.43 -6.72 4.64
N GLY A 198 -5.39 -7.65 4.65
CA GLY A 198 -6.44 -7.72 5.66
C GLY A 198 -6.12 -8.70 6.79
N GLY A 199 -6.94 -8.67 7.84
CA GLY A 199 -6.89 -9.61 8.96
C GLY A 199 -6.28 -8.99 10.21
N ARG A 200 -5.52 -9.80 10.96
CA ARG A 200 -4.98 -9.43 12.28
C ARG A 200 -3.90 -8.34 12.23
N VAL A 201 -3.19 -8.24 11.11
CA VAL A 201 -2.17 -7.21 10.86
C VAL A 201 -2.69 -6.30 9.76
N THR A 202 -2.93 -5.05 10.09
CA THR A 202 -3.42 -4.03 9.16
C THR A 202 -2.39 -2.92 9.01
N VAL A 203 -2.26 -2.40 7.80
CA VAL A 203 -1.40 -1.25 7.49
C VAL A 203 -2.27 -0.18 6.88
N GLU A 204 -2.23 1.03 7.41
CA GLU A 204 -2.96 2.18 6.89
C GLU A 204 -2.04 3.03 6.00
N ALA A 205 -2.63 3.75 5.04
CA ALA A 205 -1.89 4.64 4.15
C ALA A 205 -1.20 5.82 4.87
N ASN A 206 -1.61 6.14 6.10
CA ASN A 206 -0.97 7.13 6.96
C ASN A 206 0.25 6.58 7.73
N GLY A 207 0.61 5.31 7.55
CA GLY A 207 1.73 4.67 8.24
C GLY A 207 1.42 4.04 9.60
N ILE A 208 0.15 4.00 10.01
CA ILE A 208 -0.29 3.28 11.21
C ILE A 208 -0.38 1.78 10.91
N ILE A 209 0.22 0.97 11.78
CA ILE A 209 0.21 -0.48 11.67
C ILE A 209 -0.39 -1.06 12.94
N THR A 210 -1.46 -1.83 12.81
CA THR A 210 -2.13 -2.46 13.95
C THR A 210 -1.95 -3.97 13.90
N ILE A 211 -1.48 -4.54 15.00
CA ILE A 211 -1.31 -5.98 15.19
C ILE A 211 -2.19 -6.37 16.38
N GLU A 212 -3.34 -6.98 16.10
CA GLU A 212 -4.25 -7.44 17.14
C GLU A 212 -3.77 -8.76 17.77
N ASN A 213 -4.12 -9.03 19.03
CA ASN A 213 -3.87 -10.31 19.70
C ASN A 213 -2.45 -10.86 19.48
N ILE A 214 -1.45 -10.09 19.91
CA ILE A 214 -0.03 -10.44 19.71
C ILE A 214 0.39 -11.62 20.60
N THR A 215 1.21 -12.54 20.07
CA THR A 215 1.69 -13.71 20.84
C THR A 215 3.16 -13.59 21.22
N ALA A 216 3.61 -14.35 22.22
CA ALA A 216 5.00 -14.33 22.66
C ALA A 216 6.01 -14.70 21.54
N THR A 217 5.60 -15.55 20.60
CA THR A 217 6.40 -15.97 19.43
C THR A 217 6.60 -14.88 18.39
N GLU A 218 5.84 -13.78 18.49
CA GLU A 218 5.99 -12.60 17.64
C GLU A 218 6.96 -11.58 18.22
N SER A 219 7.62 -11.90 19.33
CA SER A 219 8.76 -11.12 19.79
C SER A 219 9.87 -11.16 18.73
N GLY A 220 10.40 -10.00 18.37
CA GLY A 220 11.49 -9.93 17.41
C GLY A 220 11.59 -8.60 16.68
N LEU A 221 12.26 -8.66 15.52
CA LEU A 221 12.54 -7.51 14.68
C LEU A 221 11.40 -7.27 13.68
N TYR A 222 10.84 -6.07 13.75
CA TYR A 222 9.92 -5.53 12.77
C TYR A 222 10.68 -4.58 11.87
N VAL A 223 10.39 -4.62 10.57
CA VAL A 223 11.02 -3.73 9.58
C VAL A 223 9.92 -2.97 8.86
N CYS A 224 9.98 -1.64 8.89
CA CYS A 224 9.19 -0.80 8.01
C CYS A 224 10.01 -0.47 6.76
N LEU A 225 9.49 -0.80 5.59
CA LEU A 225 10.04 -0.46 4.28
C LEU A 225 9.12 0.58 3.64
N ALA A 226 9.71 1.69 3.21
CA ALA A 226 9.05 2.73 2.43
C ALA A 226 9.66 2.76 1.02
N ALA A 227 8.83 2.65 -0.02
CA ALA A 227 9.28 2.61 -1.40
C ALA A 227 8.49 3.56 -2.31
N SER A 228 9.17 4.25 -3.21
CA SER A 228 8.57 5.08 -4.25
C SER A 228 9.44 5.02 -5.52
N PRO A 229 8.99 5.60 -6.65
CA PRO A 229 9.85 5.80 -7.82
C PRO A 229 11.14 6.58 -7.54
N GLY A 230 11.20 7.37 -6.46
CA GLY A 230 12.39 8.09 -6.02
C GLY A 230 13.43 7.23 -5.30
N GLY A 231 13.06 6.02 -4.84
CA GLY A 231 13.97 5.12 -4.14
C GLY A 231 13.27 4.30 -3.06
N SER A 232 14.04 3.74 -2.13
CA SER A 232 13.49 2.94 -1.04
C SER A 232 14.35 3.01 0.20
N THR A 233 13.73 3.11 1.38
CA THR A 233 14.43 3.11 2.67
C THR A 233 13.74 2.18 3.66
N SER A 234 14.46 1.77 4.72
CA SER A 234 13.89 0.93 5.76
C SER A 234 14.36 1.30 7.16
N ALA A 235 13.52 1.03 8.15
CA ALA A 235 13.80 1.23 9.57
C ALA A 235 13.39 -0.01 10.37
N ASN A 236 14.12 -0.25 11.45
CA ASN A 236 13.98 -1.45 12.27
C ASN A 236 13.45 -1.10 13.66
N LEU A 237 12.56 -1.94 14.19
CA LEU A 237 12.00 -1.83 15.53
C LEU A 237 11.93 -3.21 16.19
N SER A 238 12.60 -3.38 17.32
CA SER A 238 12.51 -4.63 18.10
C SER A 238 11.40 -4.54 19.14
N ILE A 239 10.52 -5.53 19.17
CA ILE A 239 9.41 -5.63 20.13
C ILE A 239 9.57 -6.91 20.94
N TYR A 240 9.38 -6.79 22.24
CA TYR A 240 9.38 -7.91 23.17
C TYR A 240 7.98 -8.10 23.76
N VAL A 241 7.45 -9.31 23.63
CA VAL A 241 6.12 -9.70 24.13
C VAL A 241 6.30 -10.64 25.31
N GLN A 242 5.80 -10.23 26.47
CA GLN A 242 5.81 -11.03 27.67
C GLN A 242 4.67 -12.04 27.62
N GLY A 243 5.01 -13.33 27.59
CA GLY A 243 4.04 -14.42 27.64
C GLY A 243 3.24 -14.41 28.94
N SER A 244 1.97 -14.82 28.86
CA SER A 244 1.14 -14.96 30.06
C SER A 244 1.74 -16.06 30.95
N SER A 245 2.44 -15.67 32.01
CA SER A 245 2.96 -16.63 32.99
C SER A 245 1.81 -17.12 33.86
N SER A 246 1.11 -18.17 33.44
CA SER A 246 0.28 -18.97 34.36
C SER A 246 1.16 -20.04 35.02
N VAL A 247 2.06 -19.62 35.91
CA VAL A 247 2.58 -20.52 36.95
C VAL A 247 2.44 -19.78 38.27
N SER A 248 1.35 -20.03 38.98
CA SER A 248 1.30 -19.82 40.43
C SER A 248 2.54 -20.48 41.03
N PRO A 249 3.31 -19.83 41.92
CA PRO A 249 4.44 -20.49 42.56
C PRO A 249 3.90 -21.75 43.24
N THR A 250 4.32 -22.92 42.75
CA THR A 250 4.02 -24.19 43.40
C THR A 250 4.61 -24.07 44.80
N SER A 251 3.76 -24.04 45.82
CA SER A 251 4.18 -24.03 47.21
C SER A 251 5.16 -25.20 47.43
N ILE A 252 6.40 -24.88 47.76
CA ILE A 252 7.46 -25.86 48.04
C ILE A 252 7.13 -26.50 49.38
N TYR A 253 6.69 -27.76 49.38
CA TYR A 253 6.54 -28.53 50.61
C TYR A 253 7.89 -29.19 50.94
N VAL A 254 8.51 -28.76 52.03
CA VAL A 254 9.68 -29.44 52.59
C VAL A 254 9.17 -30.69 53.32
N GLN A 255 9.35 -31.86 52.73
CA GLN A 255 9.15 -33.12 53.45
C GLN A 255 10.47 -33.55 54.09
N GLY A 256 10.54 -33.42 55.41
CA GLY A 256 11.62 -33.97 56.23
C GLY A 256 11.12 -34.24 57.64
N PRO A 257 11.65 -35.27 58.33
CA PRO A 257 11.37 -35.45 59.75
C PRO A 257 11.82 -34.21 60.53
N SER A 258 11.03 -33.81 61.53
CA SER A 258 11.14 -32.58 62.33
C SER A 258 12.43 -32.43 63.17
N SER A 259 13.50 -33.15 62.85
CA SER A 259 14.73 -33.22 63.63
C SER A 259 16.02 -33.17 62.81
N VAL A 260 15.98 -32.88 61.50
CA VAL A 260 17.20 -32.72 60.68
C VAL A 260 17.07 -31.53 59.74
N SER A 261 18.08 -30.67 59.71
CA SER A 261 18.22 -29.58 58.75
C SER A 261 18.21 -30.14 57.32
N PRO A 262 17.31 -29.67 56.42
CA PRO A 262 17.25 -30.19 55.06
C PRO A 262 18.56 -29.90 54.31
N THR A 263 19.16 -30.93 53.71
CA THR A 263 20.43 -30.86 52.98
C THR A 263 20.27 -30.67 51.47
N SER A 264 19.06 -30.83 50.92
CA SER A 264 18.78 -30.59 49.50
C SER A 264 17.34 -30.09 49.26
N ILE A 265 17.19 -29.22 48.27
CA ILE A 265 15.89 -28.73 47.76
C ILE A 265 15.83 -29.10 46.28
N HIS A 266 14.84 -29.92 45.91
CA HIS A 266 14.55 -30.21 44.50
C HIS A 266 13.42 -29.31 43.99
N VAL A 267 13.72 -28.52 42.98
CA VAL A 267 12.74 -27.69 42.26
C VAL A 267 12.52 -28.32 40.89
N GLN A 268 11.31 -28.81 40.61
CA GLN A 268 10.89 -29.23 39.27
C GLN A 268 9.94 -28.19 38.68
N GLY A 269 10.39 -27.51 37.63
CA GLY A 269 9.58 -26.63 36.80
C GLY A 269 9.37 -27.24 35.40
N PRO A 270 8.40 -26.73 34.61
CA PRO A 270 8.21 -27.16 33.24
C PRO A 270 9.45 -26.83 32.39
N SER A 271 9.79 -27.71 31.45
CA SER A 271 10.99 -27.67 30.59
C SER A 271 11.04 -26.51 29.60
N SER A 272 10.01 -25.66 29.55
CA SER A 272 9.87 -24.55 28.60
C SER A 272 10.40 -23.19 29.11
N VAL A 273 10.87 -23.10 30.36
CA VAL A 273 11.38 -21.85 30.95
C VAL A 273 12.58 -22.15 31.85
N SER A 274 13.66 -21.35 31.79
CA SER A 274 14.74 -21.38 32.78
C SER A 274 14.24 -20.80 34.11
N PRO A 275 14.12 -21.58 35.20
CA PRO A 275 13.58 -21.07 36.45
C PRO A 275 14.55 -20.08 37.10
N SER A 276 14.04 -18.90 37.50
CA SER A 276 14.72 -18.01 38.43
C SER A 276 14.38 -18.43 39.86
N ILE A 277 15.39 -18.83 40.64
CA ILE A 277 15.25 -19.19 42.05
C ILE A 277 15.83 -18.05 42.89
N SER A 278 14.99 -17.44 43.72
CA SER A 278 15.40 -16.44 44.72
C SER A 278 15.25 -17.02 46.13
N PHE A 279 16.33 -17.01 46.90
CA PHE A 279 16.31 -17.41 48.32
C PHE A 279 16.14 -16.17 49.19
N GLY A 280 15.03 -16.09 49.92
CA GLY A 280 14.82 -15.10 50.98
C GLY A 280 15.01 -15.75 52.34
N PHE A 281 15.89 -15.18 53.17
CA PHE A 281 15.94 -15.50 54.59
C PHE A 281 15.10 -14.46 55.33
N GLU A 282 13.96 -14.85 55.88
CA GLU A 282 13.32 -14.05 56.94
C GLU A 282 14.15 -14.25 58.22
N GLN A 283 14.84 -13.19 58.64
CA GLN A 283 15.43 -13.12 59.97
C GLN A 283 14.29 -12.95 60.99
N LEU A 284 14.12 -13.94 61.86
CA LEU A 284 13.43 -13.79 63.15
C LEU A 284 14.34 -13.10 64.16
#